data_AF-D2QRB1-F1
#
_entry.id   AF-D2QRB1-F1
#
_cell.length_a   1.000
_cell.length_b   1.000
_cell.length_c   1.000
_cell.angle_alpha   90.00
_cell.angle_beta   90.00
_cell.angle_gamma   90.00
#
_symmetry.space_group_name_H-M   'P 1'
#
loop_
_entity.id
_entity.type
_entity.pdbx_description
1 polymer ?
#
loop_
_entity_poly.entity_id
_entity_poly.type
_entity_poly.pdbx_seq_one_letter_code
_entity_poly.pdbx_strand_id
1 'polypeptide(L)'
;MDIPFDTEWSDEARLTFDRLPVDVQAGLIKQLPELVKNYADLYRRRPAESVCVGTTSHMQVPGWSMWLRLETEYHEDEVGPVLFIHGFDELSGKEFEQSLSAAKSMPGRINPSNS
;
A
#
# COMPACT_ATOMS: atom_id res chain seq x y z
N MET A 1 9.71 2.21 18.08
CA MET A 1 9.93 3.59 17.61
C MET A 1 9.37 3.61 16.20
N ASP A 2 8.31 4.39 15.99
CA ASP A 2 7.80 4.61 14.64
C ASP A 2 8.82 5.50 13.93
N ILE A 3 9.28 5.04 12.76
CA ILE A 3 10.19 5.83 11.92
C ILE A 3 9.35 6.96 11.33
N PRO A 4 9.74 8.24 11.45
CA PRO A 4 9.04 9.30 10.76
C PRO A 4 9.13 9.08 9.24
N PHE A 5 8.01 9.23 8.54
CA PHE A 5 7.91 9.07 7.10
C PHE A 5 6.91 10.06 6.54
N ASP A 6 7.11 10.46 5.29
CA ASP A 6 6.15 11.27 4.55
C ASP A 6 5.20 10.39 3.76
N THR A 7 3.94 10.81 3.66
CA THR A 7 2.93 10.15 2.83
C THR A 7 2.49 11.09 1.74
N GLU A 8 2.72 10.69 0.50
CA GLU A 8 2.27 11.40 -0.68
C GLU A 8 1.13 10.63 -1.33
N TRP A 9 0.20 11.35 -1.96
CA TRP A 9 -0.99 10.76 -2.57
C TRP A 9 -1.11 11.27 -4.00
N SER A 10 -1.49 10.40 -4.94
CA SER A 10 -2.07 10.89 -6.18
C SER A 10 -3.42 11.56 -5.91
N ASP A 11 -3.81 12.51 -6.76
CA ASP A 11 -5.08 13.23 -6.61
C ASP A 11 -6.28 12.26 -6.60
N GLU A 12 -6.23 11.22 -7.45
CA GLU A 12 -7.29 10.21 -7.53
C GLU A 12 -7.36 9.36 -6.26
N ALA A 13 -6.22 8.87 -5.76
CA ALA A 13 -6.18 8.08 -4.53
C ALA A 13 -6.65 8.91 -3.33
N ARG A 14 -6.24 10.19 -3.27
CA ARG A 14 -6.67 11.12 -2.22
C ARG A 14 -8.17 11.34 -2.26
N LEU A 15 -8.74 11.54 -3.44
CA LEU A 15 -10.18 11.76 -3.62
C LEU A 15 -11.01 10.53 -3.23
N THR A 16 -10.54 9.31 -3.52
CA THR A 16 -11.20 8.09 -3.01
C THR A 16 -11.11 8.02 -1.49
N PHE A 17 -9.93 8.29 -0.92
CA PHE A 17 -9.73 8.29 0.53
C PHE A 17 -10.66 9.25 1.26
N ASP A 18 -10.79 10.49 0.77
CA ASP A 18 -11.61 11.53 1.39
C ASP A 18 -13.12 11.22 1.34
N ARG A 19 -13.57 10.32 0.45
CA ARG A 19 -14.96 9.86 0.37
C ARG A 19 -15.29 8.73 1.33
N LEU A 20 -14.27 8.08 1.90
CA LEU A 20 -14.47 6.98 2.82
C LEU A 20 -15.05 7.45 4.16
N PRO A 21 -15.72 6.57 4.90
CA PRO A 21 -16.12 6.82 6.28
C PRO A 21 -14.91 7.12 7.17
N VAL A 22 -15.08 8.01 8.14
CA VAL A 22 -13.99 8.50 9.01
C VAL A 22 -13.32 7.37 9.79
N ASP A 23 -14.06 6.37 10.23
CA ASP A 23 -13.52 5.19 10.91
C ASP A 23 -12.64 4.33 10.00
N VAL A 24 -13.02 4.20 8.73
CA VAL A 24 -12.23 3.49 7.71
C VAL A 24 -10.96 4.27 7.38
N GLN A 25 -11.08 5.60 7.21
CA GLN A 25 -9.92 6.49 7.02
C GLN A 25 -8.92 6.36 8.19
N ALA A 26 -9.40 6.43 9.43
CA ALA A 26 -8.57 6.28 10.61
C ALA A 26 -7.94 4.89 10.72
N GLY A 27 -8.68 3.84 10.33
CA GLY A 27 -8.18 2.47 10.26
C GLY A 27 -7.01 2.33 9.29
N LEU A 28 -7.13 2.91 8.09
CA LEU A 28 -6.08 2.90 7.07
C LEU A 28 -4.84 3.67 7.54
N ILE A 29 -5.00 4.89 8.04
CA ILE A 29 -3.88 5.72 8.52
C ILE A 29 -3.07 4.98 9.59
N LYS A 30 -3.74 4.26 10.50
CA LYS A 30 -3.08 3.47 11.55
C LYS A 30 -2.24 2.30 11.01
N GLN A 31 -2.48 1.84 9.78
CA GLN A 31 -1.73 0.74 9.18
C GLN A 31 -0.50 1.22 8.39
N LEU A 32 -0.47 2.49 7.96
CA LEU A 32 0.64 3.03 7.16
C LEU A 32 2.02 2.85 7.81
N PRO A 33 2.20 3.07 9.13
CA PRO A 33 3.52 2.87 9.77
C PRO A 33 4.05 1.43 9.65
N GLU A 34 3.18 0.43 9.79
CA GLU A 34 3.58 -0.98 9.67
C GLU A 34 3.88 -1.34 8.21
N LEU A 35 3.13 -0.78 7.25
CA LEU A 35 3.44 -0.92 5.82
C LEU A 35 4.81 -0.36 5.50
N VAL A 36 5.11 0.86 5.95
CA VAL A 36 6.40 1.53 5.77
C VAL A 36 7.54 0.69 6.34
N LYS A 37 7.38 0.16 7.55
CA LYS A 37 8.38 -0.71 8.17
C LYS A 37 8.64 -1.97 7.34
N ASN A 38 7.59 -2.61 6.84
CA ASN A 38 7.73 -3.79 5.97
C ASN A 38 8.40 -3.43 4.64
N TYR A 39 8.09 -2.27 4.06
CA TYR A 39 8.66 -1.84 2.78
C TYR A 39 10.10 -1.38 2.91
N ALA A 40 10.50 -0.78 4.04
CA ALA A 40 11.89 -0.46 4.33
C ALA A 40 12.77 -1.73 4.32
N ASP A 41 12.27 -2.84 4.88
CA ASP A 41 13.00 -4.11 4.84
C ASP A 41 13.13 -4.67 3.42
N LEU A 42 12.09 -4.54 2.59
CA LEU A 42 12.15 -4.91 1.17
C LEU A 42 13.06 -3.99 0.36
N TYR A 43 13.03 -2.70 0.65
CA TYR A 43 13.83 -1.67 -0.01
C TYR A 43 15.32 -1.91 0.18
N ARG A 44 15.76 -2.34 1.37
CA ARG A 44 17.16 -2.73 1.60
C ARG A 44 17.60 -3.98 0.83
N ARG A 45 16.66 -4.80 0.36
CA ARG A 45 16.92 -6.05 -0.40
C ARG A 45 16.68 -5.91 -1.90
N ARG A 46 16.22 -4.74 -2.35
CA ARG A 46 15.89 -4.50 -3.75
C ARG A 46 17.15 -4.54 -4.63
N PRO A 47 17.02 -4.83 -5.93
CA PRO A 47 18.12 -4.68 -6.88
C PRO A 47 18.66 -3.24 -6.90
N ALA A 48 19.98 -3.07 -7.08
CA ALA A 48 20.63 -1.75 -6.97
C ALA A 48 20.11 -0.72 -7.99
N GLU A 49 19.61 -1.20 -9.13
CA GLU A 49 18.99 -0.42 -10.20
C GLU A 49 17.54 0.01 -9.89
N SER A 50 16.91 -0.58 -8.87
CA SER A 50 15.55 -0.19 -8.46
C SER A 50 15.62 1.06 -7.60
N VAL A 51 14.86 2.09 -7.94
CA VAL A 51 14.79 3.34 -7.15
C VAL A 51 13.72 3.29 -6.05
N CYS A 52 12.75 2.38 -6.18
CA CYS A 52 11.63 2.21 -5.25
C CYS A 52 11.25 0.73 -5.06
N VAL A 53 10.29 0.48 -4.18
CA VAL A 53 9.59 -0.80 -3.99
C VAL A 53 8.10 -0.56 -4.19
N GLY A 54 7.55 -1.10 -5.29
CA GLY A 54 6.13 -1.05 -5.59
C GLY A 54 5.36 -2.21 -4.97
N THR A 55 4.23 -1.90 -4.33
CA THR A 55 3.36 -2.86 -3.65
C THR A 55 1.88 -2.61 -3.90
N THR A 56 1.11 -3.66 -3.71
CA THR A 56 -0.34 -3.74 -3.88
C THR A 56 -0.83 -4.52 -2.68
N SER A 57 -1.64 -3.88 -1.86
CA SER A 57 -2.17 -4.44 -0.63
C SER A 57 -3.68 -4.39 -0.66
N HIS A 58 -4.32 -5.35 0.01
CA HIS A 58 -5.77 -5.45 0.07
C HIS A 58 -6.22 -5.45 1.51
N MET A 59 -7.26 -4.68 1.81
CA MET A 59 -7.85 -4.59 3.13
C MET A 59 -9.34 -4.89 3.06
N GLN A 60 -9.83 -5.74 3.96
CA GLN A 60 -11.26 -5.92 4.13
C GLN A 60 -11.81 -4.83 5.04
N VAL A 61 -12.97 -4.26 4.70
CA VAL A 61 -13.74 -3.37 5.58
C VAL A 61 -15.08 -4.07 5.90
N PRO A 62 -15.13 -4.91 6.95
CA PRO A 62 -16.27 -5.79 7.21
C PRO A 62 -17.59 -5.04 7.40
N GLY A 63 -17.55 -3.87 8.05
CA GLY A 63 -18.75 -3.06 8.32
C GLY A 63 -19.45 -2.55 7.05
N TRP A 64 -18.75 -2.58 5.90
CA TRP A 64 -19.21 -2.05 4.62
C TRP A 64 -19.29 -3.13 3.53
N SER A 65 -19.01 -4.39 3.87
CA SER A 65 -18.94 -5.50 2.91
C SER A 65 -18.08 -5.22 1.67
N MET A 66 -17.02 -4.42 1.84
CA MET A 66 -16.16 -3.98 0.75
C MET A 66 -14.71 -4.35 0.98
N TRP A 67 -13.94 -4.40 -0.11
CA TRP A 67 -12.50 -4.51 -0.09
C TRP A 67 -11.89 -3.21 -0.57
N LEU A 68 -10.71 -2.88 -0.07
CA LEU A 68 -9.91 -1.76 -0.53
C LEU A 68 -8.63 -2.31 -1.15
N ARG A 69 -8.24 -1.78 -2.30
CA ARG A 69 -6.91 -1.99 -2.88
C ARG A 69 -6.11 -0.72 -2.72
N LEU A 70 -4.90 -0.87 -2.17
CA LEU A 70 -3.91 0.18 -2.05
C LEU A 70 -2.72 -0.17 -2.95
N GLU A 71 -2.37 0.72 -3.86
CA GLU A 71 -1.17 0.64 -4.70
C GLU A 71 -0.18 1.71 -4.23
N THR A 72 0.99 1.27 -3.82
CA THR A 72 1.98 2.13 -3.16
C THR A 72 3.36 1.94 -3.75
N GLU A 73 4.16 2.99 -3.73
CA GLU A 73 5.59 2.95 -3.94
C GLU A 73 6.32 3.49 -2.72
N TYR A 74 7.26 2.69 -2.21
CA TYR A 74 8.16 3.12 -1.15
C TYR A 74 9.53 3.48 -1.73
N HIS A 75 10.07 4.61 -1.32
CA HIS A 75 11.45 4.98 -1.57
C HIS A 75 12.03 5.75 -0.38
N GLU A 76 13.35 5.90 -0.34
CA GLU A 76 14.04 6.75 0.61
C GLU A 76 14.74 7.85 -0.17
N ASP A 77 14.49 9.11 0.18
CA ASP A 77 15.15 10.28 -0.39
C ASP A 77 16.15 10.91 0.61
N GLU A 78 16.61 12.13 0.34
CA GLU A 78 17.56 12.83 1.22
C GLU A 78 16.95 13.24 2.58
N VAL A 79 15.62 13.32 2.68
CA VAL A 79 14.87 13.76 3.86
C VAL A 79 14.39 12.56 4.68
N GLY A 80 14.06 11.45 4.03
CA GLY A 80 13.72 10.20 4.71
C GLY A 80 12.85 9.25 3.88
N PRO A 81 12.15 8.33 4.57
CA PRO A 81 11.22 7.41 3.93
C PRO A 81 9.99 8.13 3.38
N VAL A 82 9.63 7.83 2.13
CA VAL A 82 8.41 8.32 1.47
C VAL A 82 7.56 7.13 1.06
N LEU A 83 6.29 7.16 1.48
CA LEU A 83 5.26 6.25 1.00
C LEU A 83 4.35 7.01 0.04
N PHE A 84 4.52 6.77 -1.26
CA PHE A 84 3.63 7.31 -2.28
C PHE A 84 2.45 6.35 -2.50
N ILE A 85 1.23 6.84 -2.32
CA ILE A 85 -0.01 6.11 -2.58
C ILE A 85 -0.53 6.59 -3.93
N HIS A 86 -0.24 5.82 -4.98
CA HIS A 86 -0.59 6.21 -6.34
C HIS A 86 -1.95 5.67 -6.79
N GLY A 87 -2.45 4.60 -6.16
CA GLY A 87 -3.75 4.01 -6.45
C GLY A 87 -4.50 3.62 -5.18
N PHE A 88 -5.80 3.94 -5.14
CA PHE A 88 -6.67 3.55 -4.04
C PHE A 88 -8.10 3.35 -4.52
N ASP A 89 -8.59 2.11 -4.44
CA ASP A 89 -9.86 1.68 -5.02
C ASP A 89 -10.70 0.86 -4.05
N GLU A 90 -12.02 1.05 -4.15
CA GLU A 90 -13.01 0.13 -3.60
C GLU A 90 -13.22 -1.03 -4.57
N LEU A 91 -13.16 -2.25 -4.04
CA LEU A 91 -13.35 -3.48 -4.79
C LEU A 91 -14.55 -4.26 -4.24
N SER A 92 -15.35 -4.80 -5.14
CA SER A 92 -16.23 -5.93 -4.85
C SER A 92 -15.43 -7.20 -4.54
N GLY A 93 -16.07 -8.21 -3.97
CA GLY A 93 -15.41 -9.50 -3.69
C GLY A 93 -14.80 -10.15 -4.94
N LYS A 94 -15.47 -10.04 -6.10
CA LYS A 94 -14.95 -10.57 -7.38
C LYS A 94 -13.72 -9.79 -7.86
N GLU A 95 -13.75 -8.47 -7.76
CA GLU A 95 -12.62 -7.62 -8.15
C GLU A 95 -11.42 -7.83 -7.23
N PHE A 96 -11.65 -8.09 -5.94
CA PHE A 96 -10.61 -8.48 -5.00
C PHE A 96 -9.91 -9.78 -5.44
N GLU A 97 -10.66 -10.84 -5.75
CA GLU A 97 -10.07 -12.11 -6.20
C GLU A 97 -9.23 -11.94 -7.47
N GLN A 98 -9.73 -11.14 -8.43
CA GLN A 98 -9.01 -10.82 -9.66
C GLN A 98 -7.72 -10.03 -9.38
N SER A 99 -7.80 -9.01 -8.54
CA SER A 99 -6.66 -8.18 -8.16
C SER A 99 -5.61 -8.97 -7.39
N LEU A 100 -6.03 -9.85 -6.46
CA LEU A 100 -5.14 -10.74 -5.71
C LEU A 100 -4.41 -11.72 -6.64
N SER A 101 -5.12 -12.29 -7.62
CA SER A 101 -4.51 -13.17 -8.62
C SER A 101 -3.46 -12.43 -9.44
N ALA A 102 -3.80 -11.23 -9.94
CA ALA A 102 -2.88 -10.39 -10.70
C ALA A 102 -1.63 -10.01 -9.89
N ALA A 103 -1.80 -9.62 -8.62
CA ALA A 103 -0.69 -9.26 -7.74
C ALA A 103 0.27 -10.43 -7.48
N LYS A 104 -0.23 -11.68 -7.41
CA LYS A 104 0.60 -12.89 -7.24
C LYS A 104 1.35 -13.27 -8.51
N SER A 105 0.81 -12.96 -9.68
CA SER A 105 1.41 -13.30 -10.97
C SER A 105 2.44 -12.29 -11.47
N MET A 106 2.63 -11.15 -10.79
CA MET A 106 3.62 -10.15 -11.19
C MET A 106 5.06 -10.66 -10.98
N PRO A 107 5.87 -10.79 -12.06
CA PRO A 107 7.28 -11.15 -11.94
C PRO A 107 8.07 -9.99 -11.31
N GLY A 108 9.04 -10.32 -10.45
CA GLY A 108 9.96 -9.34 -9.87
C GLY A 108 9.56 -8.76 -8.50
N ARG A 109 8.44 -9.19 -7.90
CA ARG A 109 8.10 -8.82 -6.52
C ARG A 109 8.73 -9.79 -5.53
N ILE A 110 9.47 -9.25 -4.55
CA ILE A 110 9.80 -9.98 -3.32
C ILE A 110 8.50 -10.05 -2.51
N ASN A 111 7.67 -11.06 -2.78
CA ASN A 111 6.52 -11.32 -1.93
C ASN A 111 7.03 -11.72 -0.53
N PRO A 112 6.54 -11.11 0.56
CA PRO A 112 6.77 -11.68 1.88
C PRO A 112 6.20 -13.10 1.86
N SER A 113 7.07 -14.08 2.08
CA SER A 113 6.66 -15.47 2.25
C SER A 113 5.72 -15.52 3.44
N ASN A 114 4.42 -15.74 3.22
CA ASN A 114 3.54 -16.16 4.30
C ASN A 114 4.02 -17.55 4.72
N SER A 115 4.85 -17.61 5.77
CA SER A 115 5.10 -18.84 6.55
C SER A 115 4.10 -18.93 7.68
#